data_AF-A0A3S3PBB3-F1
#
_entry.id   AF-A0A3S3PBB3-F1
#
_cell.length_a   1.000
_cell.length_b   1.000
_cell.length_c   1.000
_cell.angle_alpha   90.00
_cell.angle_beta   90.00
_cell.angle_gamma   90.00
#
_symmetry.space_group_name_H-M   'P 1'
#
loop_
_entity.id
_entity.type
_entity.pdbx_description
1 polymer ?
#
loop_
_entity_poly.entity_id
_entity_poly.type
_entity_poly.pdbx_seq_one_letter_code
_entity_poly.pdbx_strand_id
1 'polypeptide(L)' 'MILLNLVSGKGGYQCPYCLKRFDVRYSLLRHIRVIHDPERHLYDCNGCGRRFAWKSAFLRHVNITCVNRGRRQTN' A
#
# COMPACT_ATOMS: atom_id res chain seq x y z
N MET A 1 -12.88 0.07 -8.12
CA MET A 1 -12.09 0.97 -8.99
C MET A 1 -12.22 2.39 -8.45
N ILE A 2 -11.34 2.78 -7.53
CA ILE A 2 -11.44 4.10 -6.87
C ILE A 2 -10.80 5.13 -7.81
N LEU A 3 -11.64 5.99 -8.39
CA LEU A 3 -11.24 7.11 -9.22
C LEU A 3 -10.32 8.02 -8.41
N LEU A 4 -9.06 8.08 -8.83
CA LEU A 4 -8.01 8.91 -8.24
C LEU A 4 -8.28 10.38 -8.59
N ASN A 5 -9.24 11.00 -7.90
CA ASN A 5 -9.43 12.44 -7.92
C ASN A 5 -8.30 13.10 -7.11
N LEU A 6 -7.16 13.23 -7.80
CA LEU A 6 -5.98 13.90 -7.29
C LEU A 6 -6.17 15.40 -7.55
N VAL A 7 -6.27 16.18 -6.47
CA VAL A 7 -6.31 17.64 -6.59
C VAL A 7 -4.87 18.12 -6.75
N SER A 8 -4.55 18.62 -7.94
CA SER A 8 -3.27 19.26 -8.26
C SER A 8 -3.38 20.76 -8.00
N GLY A 9 -2.43 21.33 -7.25
CA GLY A 9 -2.35 22.78 -7.04
C GLY A 9 -0.90 23.27 -6.91
N LYS A 10 -0.70 24.59 -6.81
CA LYS A 10 0.62 25.16 -6.47
C LYS A 10 1.03 24.64 -5.09
N GLY A 11 2.03 23.76 -5.05
CA GLY A 11 2.52 23.11 -3.83
C GLY A 11 2.30 21.60 -3.70
N GLY A 12 1.96 20.91 -4.80
CA GLY A 12 2.00 19.44 -4.86
C GLY A 12 0.63 18.77 -5.03
N TYR A 13 0.56 17.52 -4.59
CA TYR A 13 -0.60 16.64 -4.73
C TYR A 13 -1.30 16.47 -3.37
N GLN A 14 -2.59 16.79 -3.31
CA GLN A 14 -3.37 16.72 -2.08
C GLN A 14 -4.23 15.47 -2.00
N CYS A 15 -4.23 14.82 -0.84
CA CYS A 15 -5.12 13.70 -0.56
C CYS A 15 -6.57 14.18 -0.43
N PRO A 16 -7.52 13.59 -1.17
CA PRO A 16 -8.92 14.00 -1.10
C PRO A 16 -9.61 13.57 0.20
N TYR A 17 -9.06 12.61 0.95
CA TYR A 17 -9.69 12.07 2.16
C TYR A 17 -9.22 12.74 3.45
N CYS A 18 -7.94 13.12 3.54
CA CYS A 18 -7.36 13.71 4.76
C CYS A 18 -6.61 15.02 4.51
N LEU A 19 -6.71 15.57 3.29
CA LEU A 19 -6.13 16.85 2.89
C LEU A 19 -4.60 16.96 3.01
N LYS A 20 -3.91 15.86 3.33
CA LYS A 20 -2.45 15.80 3.42
C LYS A 20 -1.81 16.04 2.05
N ARG A 21 -0.77 16.88 2.01
CA ARG A 21 -0.03 17.21 0.78
C ARG A 21 1.20 16.32 0.62
N PHE A 22 1.53 16.06 -0.64
CA PHE A 22 2.68 15.28 -1.07
C PHE A 22 3.36 15.97 -2.24
N ASP A 23 4.69 15.98 -2.25
CA ASP A 23 5.46 16.65 -3.31
C ASP A 23 5.34 15.92 -4.66
N VAL A 24 5.07 14.61 -4.61
CA VAL A 24 5.00 13.75 -5.80
C VAL A 24 3.75 12.87 -5.81
N ARG A 25 3.19 12.68 -7.01
CA ARG A 25 1.96 11.89 -7.24
C ARG A 25 2.06 10.49 -6.68
N TYR A 26 3.19 9.82 -6.89
CA TYR A 26 3.43 8.45 -6.42
C TYR A 26 3.26 8.33 -4.90
N SER A 27 3.77 9.30 -4.13
CA SER A 27 3.65 9.30 -2.67
C SER A 27 2.20 9.43 -2.22
N LEU A 28 1.41 10.26 -2.90
CA LEU A 28 -0.02 10.37 -2.64
C LEU A 28 -0.77 9.06 -2.97
N LEU A 29 -0.48 8.44 -4.10
CA LEU A 29 -1.10 7.16 -4.48
C LEU A 29 -0.80 6.06 -3.47
N ARG A 30 0.45 6.00 -3.00
CA ARG A 30 0.87 5.08 -1.93
C ARG A 30 0.14 5.37 -0.62
N HIS A 31 0.03 6.64 -0.24
CA HIS A 31 -0.72 7.06 0.95
C HIS A 31 -2.18 6.61 0.88
N ILE A 32 -2.89 6.92 -0.22
CA ILE A 32 -4.29 6.52 -0.40
C ILE A 32 -4.43 5.00 -0.28
N ARG A 33 -3.57 4.24 -0.95
CA ARG A 33 -3.61 2.78 -0.91
C ARG A 33 -3.44 2.19 0.50
N VAL A 34 -2.57 2.77 1.32
CA VAL A 34 -2.22 2.21 2.63
C VAL A 34 -3.21 2.65 3.71
N ILE A 35 -3.69 3.89 3.64
CA ILE A 35 -4.42 4.55 4.73
C ILE A 35 -5.92 4.60 4.46
N HIS A 36 -6.32 4.81 3.19
CA HIS A 36 -7.72 4.99 2.81
C HIS A 36 -8.30 3.80 2.03
N ASP A 37 -7.49 2.79 1.72
CA ASP A 37 -7.87 1.56 1.01
C ASP A 37 -7.40 0.30 1.78
N PRO A 38 -7.79 0.13 3.06
CA PRO A 38 -7.27 -0.93 3.93
C PRO A 38 -7.62 -2.35 3.46
N GLU A 39 -8.63 -2.53 2.62
CA GLU A 39 -8.93 -3.84 2.02
C GLU A 39 -7.86 -4.29 1.02
N ARG A 40 -7.02 -3.35 0.53
CA ARG A 40 -5.96 -3.64 -0.43
C ARG A 40 -4.66 -4.13 0.20
N HIS A 41 -4.62 -4.39 1.51
CA HIS A 41 -3.55 -5.13 2.19
C HIS A 41 -3.61 -6.63 1.80
N LEU A 42 -3.35 -6.90 0.52
CA LEU A 42 -3.58 -8.17 -0.17
C LEU A 42 -2.51 -9.24 0.11
N TYR A 43 -1.43 -8.90 0.83
CA TYR A 43 -0.32 -9.82 1.03
C TYR A 43 -0.13 -10.16 2.50
N ASP A 44 -0.64 -11.31 2.92
CA ASP A 44 -0.44 -11.88 4.24
C ASP A 44 0.66 -12.97 4.22
N CYS A 45 1.59 -12.97 5.19
CA CYS A 45 2.42 -14.16 5.45
C CYS A 45 1.64 -15.06 6.40
N ASN A 46 1.03 -16.12 5.88
CA ASN A 46 0.33 -17.12 6.70
C ASN A 46 1.24 -17.75 7.78
N GLY A 47 2.56 -17.73 7.58
CA GLY A 47 3.55 -18.24 8.53
C GLY A 47 3.84 -17.36 9.75
N CYS A 48 3.49 -16.06 9.72
CA CYS A 48 3.68 -15.16 10.87
C CYS A 48 2.55 -14.16 11.09
N GLY A 49 1.48 -14.20 10.28
CA GLY A 49 0.32 -13.32 10.36
C GLY A 49 0.55 -11.87 9.91
N ARG A 50 1.76 -11.50 9.42
CA ARG A 50 2.03 -10.13 8.97
C ARG A 50 1.34 -9.81 7.65
N ARG A 51 0.74 -8.63 7.58
CA ARG A 51 0.10 -8.07 6.38
C ARG A 51 0.98 -7.00 5.76
N PHE A 52 1.03 -6.99 4.43
CA PHE A 52 1.83 -6.06 3.65
C PHE A 52 0.97 -5.40 2.58
N ALA A 53 1.10 -4.09 2.44
CA ALA A 53 0.43 -3.31 1.40
C ALA A 53 1.07 -3.49 0.00
N TRP A 54 2.26 -4.08 -0.08
CA TRP A 54 3.07 -4.15 -1.30
C TRP A 54 3.66 -5.55 -1.52
N LYS A 55 3.58 -6.04 -2.76
CA LYS A 55 4.13 -7.33 -3.17
C LYS A 55 5.63 -7.42 -2.91
N SER A 56 6.38 -6.36 -3.21
CA SER A 56 7.83 -6.33 -2.99
C SER A 56 8.19 -6.42 -1.50
N ALA A 57 7.43 -5.74 -0.64
CA ALA A 57 7.61 -5.82 0.81
C ALA A 57 7.30 -7.23 1.34
N PHE A 58 6.22 -7.85 0.86
CA PHE A 58 5.87 -9.23 1.17
C PHE A 58 6.93 -10.23 0.69
N LEU A 59 7.36 -10.13 -0.57
CA LEU A 59 8.36 -11.04 -1.14
C LEU A 59 9.71 -10.93 -0.42
N ARG A 60 10.15 -9.71 -0.09
CA ARG A 60 11.35 -9.50 0.73
C ARG A 60 11.20 -10.18 2.09
N HIS A 61 10.05 -9.99 2.73
CA HIS A 61 9.76 -10.64 4.01
C HIS A 61 9.78 -12.16 3.90
N VAL A 62 9.09 -12.76 2.93
CA VAL A 62 9.03 -14.22 2.76
C VAL A 62 10.40 -14.81 2.41
N ASN A 63 11.21 -14.11 1.61
CA ASN A 63 12.51 -14.61 1.18
C ASN A 63 13.61 -14.49 2.25
N ILE A 64 13.56 -13.46 3.10
CA ILE A 64 14.67 -13.14 4.02
C ILE A 64 14.28 -13.33 5.49
N THR A 65 13.01 -13.11 5.85
CA THR A 65 12.60 -12.91 7.26
C THR A 65 11.52 -13.89 7.75
N CYS A 66 10.65 -14.43 6.87
CA CYS A 66 9.58 -15.36 7.27
C CYS A 66 10.16 -16.80 7.25
N VAL A 67 10.28 -17.43 8.43
CA VAL A 67 10.80 -18.80 8.59
C VAL A 67 9.82 -19.86 8.06
N ASN A 68 8.51 -19.55 8.08
CA ASN A 68 7.45 -20.41 7.53
C ASN A 68 6.95 -19.82 6.21
N ARG A 69 7.27 -20.48 5.08
CA ARG A 69 6.97 -20.01 3.71
C ARG A 69 5.47 -19.71 3.53
N GLY A 70 5.09 -18.44 3.45
CA GLY A 70 3.72 -18.02 3.14
C GLY A 70 3.40 -18.18 1.64
N ARG A 71 2.27 -18.83 1.30
CA ARG A 71 1.75 -18.82 -0.08
C ARG A 71 1.27 -17.41 -0.43
N ARG A 72 1.44 -17.02 -1.70
CA ARG A 72 0.80 -15.85 -2.29
C ARG A 72 -0.71 -16.12 -2.31
N GLN A 73 -1.51 -15.45 -1.48
CA GLN A 73 -2.95 -15.41 -1.70
C GLN A 73 -3.23 -14.38 -2.79
N THR A 74 -3.32 -14.86 -4.03
CA THR A 74 -4.13 -14.20 -5.05
C THR A 74 -5.50 -14.83 -4.93
N ASN A 75 -6.49 -14.06 -4.45
CA ASN A 75 -7.87 -14.32 -4.80
C ASN A 75 -8.02 -14.25 -6.33
#